data_AF-S7MQC1-F1
#
_entry.id   AF-S7MQC1-F1
#
_cell.length_a   1.000
_cell.length_b   1.000
_cell.length_c   1.000
_cell.angle_alpha   90.00
_cell.angle_beta   90.00
_cell.angle_gamma   90.00
#
_symmetry.space_group_name_H-M   'P 1'
#
loop_
_entity.id
_entity.type
_entity.pdbx_description
1 polymer ?
#
loop_
_entity_poly.entity_id
_entity_poly.type
_entity_poly.pdbx_seq_one_letter_code
_entity_poly.pdbx_strand_id
1 'polypeptide(L)'
;MDAVCAKVDAANRLGDPLEAFPVFKKYDRNGLNVSIECKRVSGLEAATVDWAFDLTKTNMQTMYEQSEWGWKDREKREEMTDDRAWYLIAWENSSVPVAFSHFRFDVECGDEVLYCYEVQLESKVRRKGLGKFLIQILQLVANSTQMKKVMLTVFKHNHGAYQFFREALQFEIDDSSPSMSGCCGEDCSYEILSRRTKFGDSQHSHAAAAQGAAETHTLSSRRSRRQSLDEWSELSWFRPRPQAFHPAQGYPSSCASSPRAAEARVWEDGKDVAIALTSCFLCILVPPGWVLSNLESYKKRE
;
A
#
# COMPACT_ATOMS: atom_id res chain seq x y z
N MET A 1 -11.64 -6.60 16.18
CA MET A 1 -10.52 -5.65 16.26
C MET A 1 -9.20 -6.38 16.38
N ASP A 2 -9.05 -7.29 17.35
CA ASP A 2 -7.76 -7.97 17.64
C ASP A 2 -7.12 -8.68 16.43
N ALA A 3 -7.90 -9.40 15.62
CA ALA A 3 -7.38 -10.09 14.43
C ALA A 3 -6.98 -9.13 13.29
N VAL A 4 -7.64 -7.97 13.18
CA VAL A 4 -7.34 -6.94 12.16
C VAL A 4 -6.01 -6.28 12.51
N CYS A 5 -5.84 -5.86 13.77
CA CYS A 5 -4.59 -5.30 14.27
C CYS A 5 -3.43 -6.29 14.12
N ALA A 6 -3.66 -7.58 14.41
CA ALA A 6 -2.61 -8.60 14.32
C ALA A 6 -1.99 -8.74 12.91
N LYS A 7 -2.80 -8.63 11.84
CA LYS A 7 -2.29 -8.70 10.46
C LYS A 7 -1.49 -7.45 10.09
N VAL A 8 -2.00 -6.26 10.43
CA VAL A 8 -1.30 -4.99 10.19
C VAL A 8 0.04 -4.97 10.94
N ASP A 9 0.04 -5.42 12.20
CA ASP A 9 1.27 -5.53 13.00
C ASP A 9 2.25 -6.54 12.40
N ALA A 10 1.77 -7.68 11.92
CA ALA A 10 2.61 -8.69 11.27
C ALA A 10 3.24 -8.15 9.97
N ALA A 11 2.46 -7.44 9.15
CA ALA A 11 2.97 -6.78 7.94
C ALA A 11 4.02 -5.72 8.27
N ASN A 12 3.79 -4.93 9.33
CA ASN A 12 4.74 -3.93 9.80
C ASN A 12 6.01 -4.53 10.44
N ARG A 13 6.00 -5.79 10.88
CA ARG A 13 7.21 -6.48 11.39
C ARG A 13 8.10 -7.08 10.30
N LEU A 14 7.68 -7.06 9.04
CA LEU A 14 8.50 -7.54 7.92
C LEU A 14 9.79 -6.71 7.79
N GLY A 15 10.87 -7.36 7.37
CA GLY A 15 12.11 -6.67 6.98
C GLY A 15 11.99 -6.04 5.59
N ASP A 16 11.55 -6.84 4.60
CA ASP A 16 11.32 -6.41 3.22
C ASP A 16 10.02 -7.03 2.67
N PRO A 17 8.92 -6.26 2.55
CA PRO A 17 7.66 -6.75 1.98
C PRO A 17 7.77 -7.24 0.53
N LEU A 18 8.83 -6.85 -0.20
CA LEU A 18 9.08 -7.24 -1.59
C LEU A 18 9.94 -8.52 -1.70
N GLU A 19 10.44 -9.06 -0.59
CA GLU A 19 11.32 -10.23 -0.58
C GLU A 19 10.69 -11.46 -1.24
N ALA A 20 9.38 -11.67 -1.05
CA ALA A 20 8.62 -12.75 -1.67
C ALA A 20 8.51 -12.65 -3.20
N PHE A 21 8.89 -11.52 -3.79
CA PHE A 21 8.65 -11.19 -5.20
C PHE A 21 9.92 -10.73 -5.93
N PRO A 22 11.00 -11.53 -5.95
CA PRO A 22 12.30 -11.10 -6.50
C PRO A 22 12.24 -10.70 -7.97
N VAL A 23 11.36 -11.31 -8.77
CA VAL A 23 11.15 -10.97 -10.19
C VAL A 23 10.63 -9.54 -10.38
N PHE A 24 9.96 -8.98 -9.37
CA PHE A 24 9.42 -7.62 -9.40
C PHE A 24 10.40 -6.56 -8.88
N LYS A 25 11.60 -6.96 -8.43
CA LYS A 25 12.68 -6.04 -8.05
C LYS A 25 13.42 -5.44 -9.25
N LYS A 26 12.97 -5.71 -10.49
CA LYS A 26 13.51 -5.11 -11.71
C LYS A 26 12.38 -4.77 -12.70
N TYR A 27 12.51 -3.62 -13.37
CA TYR A 27 11.65 -3.23 -14.48
C TYR A 27 12.51 -2.87 -15.70
N ASP A 28 12.42 -3.69 -16.75
CA ASP A 28 13.20 -3.57 -17.98
C ASP A 28 12.29 -3.58 -19.21
N ARG A 29 11.60 -2.46 -19.45
CA ARG A 29 10.58 -2.32 -20.50
C ARG A 29 10.49 -0.88 -20.99
N ASN A 30 10.08 -0.69 -22.25
CA ASN A 30 9.78 0.62 -22.85
C ASN A 30 10.92 1.65 -22.69
N GLY A 31 12.17 1.20 -22.83
CA GLY A 31 13.35 2.04 -22.71
C GLY A 31 13.69 2.46 -21.28
N LEU A 32 13.14 1.77 -20.27
CA LEU A 32 13.58 1.87 -18.87
C LEU A 32 14.28 0.60 -18.45
N ASN A 33 15.31 0.74 -17.62
CA ASN A 33 15.97 -0.34 -16.90
C ASN A 33 16.24 0.15 -15.48
N VAL A 34 15.36 -0.22 -14.55
CA VAL A 34 15.43 0.21 -13.14
C VAL A 34 15.38 -0.99 -12.21
N SER A 35 16.09 -0.89 -11.10
CA SER A 35 15.89 -1.78 -9.94
C SER A 35 14.83 -1.19 -9.03
N ILE A 36 14.16 -2.03 -8.25
CA ILE A 36 13.12 -1.64 -7.30
C ILE A 36 13.47 -2.21 -5.94
N GLU A 37 13.43 -1.35 -4.92
CA GLU A 37 13.61 -1.74 -3.52
C GLU A 37 12.41 -1.30 -2.68
N CYS A 38 12.15 -2.03 -1.60
CA CYS A 38 11.18 -1.64 -0.59
C CYS A 38 11.88 -1.49 0.76
N LYS A 39 11.71 -0.34 1.40
CA LYS A 39 12.36 -0.01 2.69
C LYS A 39 11.44 0.82 3.57
N ARG A 40 11.66 0.74 4.87
CA ARG A 40 11.17 1.73 5.83
C ARG A 40 11.83 3.08 5.56
N VAL A 41 11.16 4.18 5.90
CA VAL A 41 11.78 5.52 5.83
C VAL A 41 13.07 5.61 6.65
N SER A 42 13.14 4.92 7.80
CA SER A 42 14.34 4.85 8.66
C SER A 42 15.53 4.14 8.00
N GLY A 43 15.29 3.38 6.93
CA GLY A 43 16.33 2.73 6.13
C GLY A 43 16.74 3.51 4.88
N LEU A 44 16.19 4.70 4.66
CA LEU A 44 16.53 5.57 3.54
C LEU A 44 17.59 6.60 3.95
N GLU A 45 18.43 6.98 2.99
CA GLU A 45 19.31 8.13 3.16
C GLU A 45 18.49 9.43 3.17
N ALA A 46 18.91 10.41 3.98
CA ALA A 46 18.22 11.71 4.08
C ALA A 46 18.02 12.38 2.70
N ALA A 47 19.04 12.31 1.84
CA ALA A 47 18.96 12.84 0.47
C ALA A 47 17.85 12.18 -0.38
N THR A 48 17.56 10.89 -0.14
CA THR A 48 16.47 10.18 -0.84
C THR A 48 15.11 10.62 -0.32
N VAL A 49 14.98 10.86 0.99
CA VAL A 49 13.74 11.40 1.59
C VAL A 49 13.47 12.82 1.10
N ASP A 50 14.51 13.67 1.04
CA ASP A 50 14.41 15.02 0.50
C ASP A 50 14.02 15.01 -0.98
N TRP A 51 14.64 14.15 -1.81
CA TRP A 51 14.25 13.97 -3.21
C TRP A 51 12.77 13.55 -3.34
N ALA A 52 12.31 12.60 -2.52
CA ALA A 52 10.91 12.14 -2.58
C ALA A 52 9.94 13.28 -2.23
N PHE A 53 10.27 14.08 -1.21
CA PHE A 53 9.48 15.26 -0.82
C PHE A 53 9.47 16.30 -1.94
N ASP A 54 10.64 16.66 -2.48
CA ASP A 54 10.76 17.69 -3.53
C ASP A 54 10.04 17.27 -4.82
N LEU A 55 10.12 15.99 -5.18
CA LEU A 55 9.36 15.45 -6.32
C LEU A 55 7.85 15.51 -6.06
N THR A 56 7.39 15.20 -4.84
CA THR A 56 5.98 15.30 -4.46
C THR A 56 5.52 16.75 -4.55
N LYS A 57 6.28 17.67 -3.97
CA LYS A 57 5.99 19.11 -4.02
C LYS A 57 5.91 19.61 -5.45
N THR A 58 6.91 19.29 -6.27
CA THR A 58 6.95 19.65 -7.69
C THR A 58 5.71 19.17 -8.45
N ASN A 59 5.25 17.95 -8.18
CA ASN A 59 4.13 17.36 -8.90
C ASN A 59 2.76 17.78 -8.37
N MET A 60 2.65 18.04 -7.07
CA MET A 60 1.36 18.07 -6.38
C MET A 60 1.03 19.41 -5.73
N GLN A 61 2.00 20.30 -5.46
CA GLN A 61 1.76 21.54 -4.72
C GLN A 61 0.55 22.33 -5.26
N THR A 62 0.52 22.61 -6.56
CA THR A 62 -0.60 23.34 -7.19
C THR A 62 -1.93 22.60 -7.07
N MET A 63 -1.94 21.26 -7.12
CA MET A 63 -3.16 20.48 -6.98
C MET A 63 -3.72 20.56 -5.55
N TYR A 64 -2.84 20.51 -4.55
CA TYR A 64 -3.20 20.70 -3.15
C TYR A 64 -3.69 22.12 -2.87
N GLU A 65 -3.03 23.15 -3.42
CA GLU A 65 -3.44 24.56 -3.30
C GLU A 65 -4.83 24.84 -3.91
N GLN A 66 -5.24 24.05 -4.91
CA GLN A 66 -6.57 24.11 -5.54
C GLN A 66 -7.62 23.26 -4.80
N SER A 67 -7.24 22.49 -3.78
CA SER A 67 -8.13 21.66 -2.98
C SER A 67 -8.52 22.34 -1.66
N GLU A 68 -9.42 21.73 -0.90
CA GLU A 68 -9.81 22.20 0.42
C GLU A 68 -8.69 22.07 1.46
N TRP A 69 -7.61 21.35 1.16
CA TRP A 69 -6.55 21.04 2.12
C TRP A 69 -5.41 22.06 2.09
N GLY A 70 -5.17 22.69 0.93
CA GLY A 70 -3.99 23.51 0.69
C GLY A 70 -2.69 22.70 0.69
N TRP A 71 -1.58 23.34 0.32
CA TRP A 71 -0.24 22.75 0.44
C TRP A 71 0.49 23.26 1.68
N LYS A 72 1.06 22.35 2.46
CA LYS A 72 1.77 22.66 3.70
C LYS A 72 3.06 21.85 3.81
N ASP A 73 4.18 22.48 3.49
CA ASP A 73 5.51 21.86 3.48
C ASP A 73 5.79 21.03 4.74
N ARG A 74 5.54 21.59 5.93
CA ARG A 74 5.84 20.95 7.21
C ARG A 74 4.99 19.69 7.43
N GLU A 75 3.66 19.81 7.30
CA GLU A 75 2.74 18.68 7.51
C GLU A 75 3.01 17.56 6.51
N LYS A 76 3.27 17.91 5.24
CA LYS A 76 3.57 16.90 4.22
C LYS A 76 4.91 16.21 4.46
N ARG A 77 5.91 16.95 4.93
CA ARG A 77 7.20 16.35 5.32
C ARG A 77 7.04 15.43 6.53
N GLU A 78 6.32 15.85 7.56
CA GLU A 78 6.01 15.02 8.74
C GLU A 78 5.28 13.73 8.35
N GLU A 79 4.31 13.79 7.44
CA GLU A 79 3.62 12.61 6.89
C GLU A 79 4.60 11.64 6.20
N MET A 80 5.51 12.18 5.38
CA MET A 80 6.49 11.40 4.61
C MET A 80 7.64 10.85 5.48
N THR A 81 7.86 11.41 6.68
CA THR A 81 8.92 10.98 7.61
C THR A 81 8.41 10.22 8.84
N ASP A 82 7.13 9.87 8.91
CA ASP A 82 6.58 9.04 9.98
C ASP A 82 7.24 7.65 9.99
N ASP A 83 7.57 7.13 11.17
CA ASP A 83 8.25 5.84 11.33
C ASP A 83 7.48 4.65 10.72
N ARG A 84 6.17 4.79 10.52
CA ARG A 84 5.32 3.78 9.88
C ARG A 84 5.44 3.78 8.36
N ALA A 85 6.08 4.79 7.76
CA ALA A 85 6.19 4.94 6.31
C ALA A 85 7.06 3.85 5.69
N TRP A 86 6.50 3.19 4.68
CA TRP A 86 7.20 2.34 3.74
C TRP A 86 7.36 3.04 2.40
N TYR A 87 8.49 2.79 1.77
CA TYR A 87 8.84 3.32 0.47
C TYR A 87 9.15 2.19 -0.49
N LEU A 88 8.53 2.23 -1.66
CA LEU A 88 8.92 1.46 -2.84
C LEU A 88 9.63 2.41 -3.79
N ILE A 89 10.93 2.25 -4.03
CA ILE A 89 11.74 3.20 -4.82
C ILE A 89 12.28 2.50 -6.06
N ALA A 90 12.17 3.16 -7.21
CA ALA A 90 12.77 2.73 -8.47
C ALA A 90 14.07 3.51 -8.72
N TRP A 91 15.16 2.78 -8.92
CA TRP A 91 16.50 3.31 -9.12
C TRP A 91 17.00 3.06 -10.54
N GLU A 92 17.34 4.12 -11.25
CA GLU A 92 18.04 4.09 -12.52
C GLU A 92 19.55 3.98 -12.28
N ASN A 93 20.23 3.08 -12.99
CA ASN A 93 21.67 2.82 -12.86
C ASN A 93 22.13 2.51 -11.42
N SER A 94 21.23 2.02 -10.56
CA SER A 94 21.47 1.70 -9.14
C SER A 94 21.82 2.88 -8.23
N SER A 95 21.69 4.14 -8.69
CA SER A 95 22.11 5.31 -7.91
C SER A 95 21.19 6.52 -8.04
N VAL A 96 20.39 6.60 -9.10
CA VAL A 96 19.51 7.75 -9.34
C VAL A 96 18.06 7.33 -9.08
N PRO A 97 17.40 7.84 -8.03
CA PRO A 97 16.00 7.55 -7.81
C PRO A 97 15.16 8.28 -8.86
N VAL A 98 14.20 7.58 -9.48
CA VAL A 98 13.38 8.13 -10.59
C VAL A 98 11.88 7.98 -10.37
N ALA A 99 11.48 7.16 -9.41
CA ALA A 99 10.09 7.02 -9.00
C ALA A 99 10.02 6.44 -7.59
N PHE A 100 8.96 6.76 -6.87
CA PHE A 100 8.67 6.10 -5.61
C PHE A 100 7.16 5.95 -5.38
N SER A 101 6.82 5.08 -4.44
CA SER A 101 5.54 5.12 -3.75
C SER A 101 5.75 5.08 -2.24
N HIS A 102 5.10 6.00 -1.52
CA HIS A 102 5.01 5.99 -0.06
C HIS A 102 3.68 5.34 0.33
N PHE A 103 3.74 4.31 1.17
CA PHE A 103 2.57 3.58 1.64
C PHE A 103 2.71 3.16 3.09
N ARG A 104 1.59 2.74 3.68
CA ARG A 104 1.55 2.15 5.03
C ARG A 104 0.62 0.94 5.04
N PHE A 105 0.87 0.03 5.98
CA PHE A 105 -0.13 -0.93 6.42
C PHE A 105 -0.86 -0.32 7.60
N ASP A 106 -2.17 -0.16 7.51
CA ASP A 106 -2.99 0.47 8.55
C ASP A 106 -4.39 -0.16 8.61
N VAL A 107 -5.18 0.29 9.57
CA VAL A 107 -6.60 -0.06 9.71
C VAL A 107 -7.46 1.12 9.28
N GLU A 108 -8.17 0.98 8.17
CA GLU A 108 -9.06 2.02 7.64
C GLU A 108 -10.51 1.53 7.61
N CYS A 109 -11.40 2.30 8.25
CA CYS A 109 -12.81 1.94 8.42
C CYS A 109 -13.04 0.50 8.96
N GLY A 110 -12.12 -0.01 9.78
CA GLY A 110 -12.19 -1.35 10.38
C GLY A 110 -11.59 -2.48 9.53
N ASP A 111 -11.05 -2.17 8.35
CA ASP A 111 -10.38 -3.12 7.47
C ASP A 111 -8.86 -2.98 7.54
N GLU A 112 -8.14 -4.10 7.50
CA GLU A 112 -6.70 -4.12 7.27
C GLU A 112 -6.38 -3.73 5.80
N VAL A 113 -5.62 -2.67 5.60
CA VAL A 113 -5.37 -2.11 4.26
C VAL A 113 -3.90 -1.79 4.02
N LEU A 114 -3.53 -1.77 2.74
CA LEU A 114 -2.31 -1.08 2.29
C LEU A 114 -2.74 0.27 1.71
N TYR A 115 -2.42 1.36 2.43
CA TYR A 115 -2.75 2.72 2.00
C TYR A 115 -1.58 3.34 1.25
N CYS A 116 -1.76 3.64 -0.04
CA CYS A 116 -0.80 4.34 -0.88
C CYS A 116 -1.03 5.86 -0.73
N TYR A 117 -0.16 6.51 0.03
CA TYR A 117 -0.19 7.96 0.23
C TYR A 117 0.30 8.70 -1.02
N GLU A 118 1.39 8.23 -1.62
CA GLU A 118 1.98 8.86 -2.79
C GLU A 118 2.45 7.81 -3.80
N VAL A 119 2.33 8.15 -5.09
CA VAL A 119 3.05 7.48 -6.17
C VAL A 119 3.53 8.54 -7.14
N GLN A 120 4.84 8.79 -7.14
CA GLN A 120 5.44 9.91 -7.83
C GLN A 120 6.54 9.43 -8.77
N LEU A 121 6.53 9.95 -9.98
CA LEU A 121 7.49 9.60 -11.04
C LEU A 121 8.12 10.89 -11.57
N GLU A 122 9.43 10.86 -11.76
CA GLU A 122 10.15 11.86 -12.55
C GLU A 122 9.55 11.93 -13.96
N SER A 123 9.45 13.14 -14.52
CA SER A 123 8.80 13.37 -15.83
C SER A 123 9.38 12.47 -16.93
N LYS A 124 10.72 12.29 -16.94
CA LYS A 124 11.47 11.50 -17.94
C LYS A 124 11.13 10.00 -17.97
N VAL A 125 10.52 9.46 -16.90
CA VAL A 125 10.15 8.03 -16.80
C VAL A 125 8.63 7.78 -16.84
N ARG A 126 7.82 8.84 -16.98
CA ARG A 126 6.35 8.72 -17.10
C ARG A 126 5.94 8.08 -18.43
N ARG A 127 4.71 7.57 -18.47
CA ARG A 127 4.06 6.96 -19.65
C ARG A 127 4.81 5.76 -20.27
N LYS A 128 5.78 5.20 -19.55
CA LYS A 128 6.52 3.99 -19.95
C LYS A 128 6.05 2.74 -19.21
N GLY A 129 5.00 2.84 -18.39
CA GLY A 129 4.40 1.71 -17.66
C GLY A 129 4.95 1.50 -16.24
N LEU A 130 5.98 2.24 -15.81
CA LEU A 130 6.57 2.13 -14.47
C LEU A 130 5.56 2.41 -13.35
N GLY A 131 4.73 3.45 -13.47
CA GLY A 131 3.73 3.76 -12.44
C GLY A 131 2.70 2.64 -12.25
N LYS A 132 2.24 2.03 -13.35
CA LYS A 132 1.39 0.83 -13.29
C LYS A 132 2.08 -0.30 -12.57
N PHE A 133 3.37 -0.51 -12.85
CA PHE A 133 4.16 -1.57 -12.24
C PHE A 133 4.32 -1.38 -10.72
N LEU A 134 4.59 -0.16 -10.24
CA LEU A 134 4.67 0.14 -8.81
C LEU A 134 3.37 -0.17 -8.08
N ILE A 135 2.21 0.25 -8.63
CA ILE A 135 0.91 -0.04 -8.01
C ILE A 135 0.55 -1.54 -8.08
N GLN A 136 1.01 -2.26 -9.10
CA GLN A 136 0.88 -3.71 -9.16
C GLN A 136 1.70 -4.40 -8.07
N ILE A 137 2.90 -3.90 -7.77
CA ILE A 137 3.71 -4.39 -6.64
C ILE A 137 2.96 -4.18 -5.32
N LEU A 138 2.35 -3.01 -5.09
CA LEU A 138 1.55 -2.79 -3.88
C LEU A 138 0.38 -3.78 -3.77
N GLN A 139 -0.29 -4.11 -4.87
CA GLN A 139 -1.34 -5.15 -4.87
C GLN A 139 -0.79 -6.54 -4.53
N LEU A 140 0.41 -6.89 -5.00
CA LEU A 140 1.05 -8.17 -4.65
C LEU A 140 1.41 -8.20 -3.16
N VAL A 141 1.99 -7.12 -2.64
CA VAL A 141 2.33 -6.97 -1.22
C VAL A 141 1.09 -7.03 -0.34
N ALA A 142 0.00 -6.33 -0.72
CA ALA A 142 -1.27 -6.41 0.00
C ALA A 142 -1.83 -7.83 0.02
N ASN A 143 -1.70 -8.59 -1.09
CA ASN A 143 -2.11 -10.00 -1.13
C ASN A 143 -1.23 -10.89 -0.25
N SER A 144 0.11 -10.77 -0.26
CA SER A 144 0.97 -11.62 0.58
C SER A 144 0.80 -11.33 2.07
N THR A 145 0.48 -10.09 2.42
CA THR A 145 0.22 -9.67 3.80
C THR A 145 -1.24 -9.81 4.22
N GLN A 146 -2.11 -10.32 3.32
CA GLN A 146 -3.53 -10.57 3.58
C GLN A 146 -4.33 -9.32 3.97
N MET A 147 -3.90 -8.15 3.49
CA MET A 147 -4.69 -6.93 3.54
C MET A 147 -5.93 -7.10 2.66
N LYS A 148 -7.06 -6.52 3.04
CA LYS A 148 -8.33 -6.65 2.30
C LYS A 148 -8.37 -5.81 1.04
N LYS A 149 -7.71 -4.65 1.04
CA LYS A 149 -7.69 -3.72 -0.10
C LYS A 149 -6.41 -2.89 -0.14
N VAL A 150 -6.07 -2.44 -1.34
CA VAL A 150 -5.16 -1.30 -1.55
C VAL A 150 -6.04 -0.05 -1.65
N MET A 151 -5.73 0.98 -0.89
CA MET A 151 -6.48 2.25 -0.87
C MET A 151 -5.57 3.43 -1.23
N LEU A 152 -6.18 4.49 -1.76
CA LEU A 152 -5.52 5.77 -2.03
C LEU A 152 -6.54 6.89 -2.17
N THR A 153 -6.08 8.13 -2.05
CA THR A 153 -6.86 9.33 -2.39
C THR A 153 -6.36 9.93 -3.69
N VAL A 154 -7.28 10.38 -4.55
CA VAL A 154 -6.94 11.09 -5.78
C VAL A 154 -7.79 12.35 -5.93
N PHE A 155 -7.16 13.45 -6.32
CA PHE A 155 -7.88 14.67 -6.70
C PHE A 155 -8.63 14.47 -8.01
N LYS A 156 -9.91 14.85 -8.05
CA LYS A 156 -10.76 14.77 -9.25
C LYS A 156 -10.22 15.64 -10.38
N HIS A 157 -9.63 16.81 -10.08
CA HIS A 157 -8.99 17.67 -11.08
C HIS A 157 -7.66 17.13 -11.60
N ASN A 158 -7.08 16.10 -10.97
CA ASN A 158 -5.93 15.37 -11.51
C ASN A 158 -6.38 14.27 -12.49
N HIS A 159 -6.96 14.69 -13.61
CA HIS A 159 -7.56 13.81 -14.62
C HIS A 159 -6.62 12.67 -15.07
N GLY A 160 -5.33 12.95 -15.22
CA GLY A 160 -4.34 11.95 -15.63
C GLY A 160 -4.16 10.83 -14.60
N ALA A 161 -4.06 11.17 -13.31
CA ALA A 161 -4.01 10.18 -12.23
C ALA A 161 -5.36 9.48 -12.04
N TYR A 162 -6.46 10.23 -12.14
CA TYR A 162 -7.81 9.70 -11.99
C TYR A 162 -8.10 8.61 -13.03
N GLN A 163 -7.87 8.88 -14.31
CA GLN A 163 -7.99 7.89 -15.40
C GLN A 163 -7.00 6.73 -15.22
N PHE A 164 -5.78 7.00 -14.76
CA PHE A 164 -4.80 5.96 -14.49
C PHE A 164 -5.30 4.95 -13.45
N PHE A 165 -5.90 5.42 -12.34
CA PHE A 165 -6.43 4.53 -11.31
C PHE A 165 -7.75 3.89 -11.72
N ARG A 166 -8.75 4.68 -12.17
CA ARG A 166 -10.09 4.19 -12.50
C ARG A 166 -10.11 3.30 -13.73
N GLU A 167 -9.44 3.70 -14.80
CA GLU A 167 -9.53 3.01 -16.09
C GLU A 167 -8.37 2.03 -16.30
N ALA A 168 -7.12 2.47 -16.13
CA ALA A 168 -5.97 1.62 -16.47
C ALA A 168 -5.65 0.55 -15.40
N LEU A 169 -6.02 0.81 -14.15
CA LEU A 169 -5.83 -0.07 -13.00
C LEU A 169 -7.12 -0.61 -12.41
N GLN A 170 -8.29 -0.17 -12.88
CA GLN A 170 -9.60 -0.67 -12.45
C GLN A 170 -9.79 -0.57 -10.92
N PHE A 171 -9.40 0.57 -10.34
CA PHE A 171 -9.79 0.93 -8.98
C PHE A 171 -11.23 1.45 -8.99
N GLU A 172 -11.95 1.14 -7.92
CA GLU A 172 -13.33 1.57 -7.71
C GLU A 172 -13.36 2.71 -6.68
N ILE A 173 -14.47 3.45 -6.63
CA ILE A 173 -14.70 4.41 -5.55
C ILE A 173 -14.94 3.59 -4.29
N ASP A 174 -14.17 3.84 -3.24
CA ASP A 174 -14.35 3.14 -1.96
C ASP A 174 -15.62 3.65 -1.27
N ASP A 175 -16.29 2.76 -0.51
CA ASP A 175 -17.48 3.12 0.27
C ASP A 175 -17.21 4.24 1.29
N SER A 176 -15.95 4.43 1.70
CA SER A 176 -15.53 5.53 2.58
C SER A 176 -15.35 6.88 1.85
N SER A 177 -15.46 6.92 0.53
CA SER A 177 -15.31 8.16 -0.24
C SER A 177 -16.47 9.13 0.05
N PRO A 178 -16.23 10.44 0.20
CA PRO A 178 -17.30 11.42 0.44
C PRO A 178 -18.42 11.37 -0.60
N SER A 179 -18.10 11.09 -1.86
CA SER A 179 -19.10 10.96 -2.93
C SER A 179 -20.15 9.85 -2.67
N MET A 180 -19.86 8.89 -1.79
CA MET A 180 -20.77 7.80 -1.42
C MET A 180 -21.74 8.17 -0.29
N SER A 181 -21.49 9.25 0.48
CA SER A 181 -22.27 9.56 1.69
C SER A 181 -23.57 10.36 1.48
N GLY A 182 -24.00 10.61 0.24
CA GLY A 182 -25.35 11.12 -0.10
C GLY A 182 -25.69 12.57 0.32
N CYS A 183 -24.87 13.23 1.15
CA CYS A 183 -25.01 14.63 1.53
C CYS A 183 -23.67 15.37 1.30
N CYS A 184 -23.68 16.40 0.44
CA CYS A 184 -22.54 17.30 0.16
C CYS A 184 -21.25 16.63 -0.37
N GLY A 185 -21.26 15.33 -0.64
CA GLY A 185 -20.11 14.55 -1.09
C GLY A 185 -19.63 14.86 -2.51
N GLU A 186 -20.51 15.41 -3.35
CA GLU A 186 -20.17 15.82 -4.72
C GLU A 186 -19.20 17.01 -4.75
N ASP A 187 -19.20 17.83 -3.69
CA ASP A 187 -18.43 19.08 -3.62
C ASP A 187 -16.95 18.86 -3.25
N CYS A 188 -16.59 17.73 -2.64
CA CYS A 188 -15.19 17.46 -2.28
C CYS A 188 -14.32 17.37 -3.54
N SER A 189 -13.13 17.96 -3.54
CA SER A 189 -12.22 17.96 -4.70
C SER A 189 -11.51 16.62 -4.95
N TYR A 190 -11.75 15.61 -4.12
CA TYR A 190 -11.07 14.31 -4.16
C TYR A 190 -12.04 13.13 -4.06
N GLU A 191 -11.54 11.95 -4.41
CA GLU A 191 -12.18 10.67 -4.14
C GLU A 191 -11.21 9.71 -3.46
N ILE A 192 -11.76 8.84 -2.60
CA ILE A 192 -11.03 7.70 -2.06
C ILE A 192 -11.31 6.51 -2.97
N LEU A 193 -10.25 5.92 -3.49
CA LEU A 193 -10.32 4.76 -4.37
C LEU A 193 -9.75 3.54 -3.68
N SER A 194 -10.30 2.38 -4.00
CA SER A 194 -9.73 1.12 -3.55
C SER A 194 -9.82 0.02 -4.58
N ARG A 195 -9.00 -1.00 -4.36
CA ARG A 195 -9.07 -2.27 -5.08
C ARG A 195 -8.90 -3.41 -4.10
N ARG A 196 -9.93 -4.26 -4.00
CA ARG A 196 -9.93 -5.41 -3.11
C ARG A 196 -8.90 -6.45 -3.54
N THR A 197 -8.31 -7.09 -2.55
CA THR A 197 -7.53 -8.31 -2.73
C THR A 197 -8.45 -9.52 -2.64
N LYS A 198 -7.92 -10.73 -2.88
CA LYS A 198 -8.69 -11.97 -2.69
C LYS A 198 -9.24 -12.17 -1.27
N PHE A 199 -8.72 -11.43 -0.28
CA PHE A 199 -9.18 -11.47 1.11
C PHE A 199 -10.28 -10.45 1.41
N GLY A 200 -10.44 -9.41 0.56
CA GLY A 200 -11.47 -8.40 0.69
C GLY A 200 -12.86 -8.85 0.22
N ASP A 201 -12.93 -9.89 -0.60
CA ASP A 201 -14.19 -10.43 -1.16
C ASP A 201 -14.86 -11.46 -0.22
N SER A 202 -14.11 -11.97 0.77
CA SER A 202 -14.54 -13.13 1.57
C SER A 202 -15.60 -12.83 2.63
N GLN A 203 -16.01 -11.57 2.83
CA GLN A 203 -16.97 -11.19 3.89
C GLN A 203 -18.40 -10.92 3.39
N HIS A 204 -18.64 -10.70 2.10
CA HIS A 204 -20.01 -10.55 1.59
C HIS A 204 -20.75 -11.88 1.37
N SER A 205 -20.03 -13.01 1.28
CA SER A 205 -20.64 -14.32 1.07
C SER A 205 -21.29 -14.92 2.33
N HIS A 206 -20.93 -14.46 3.53
CA HIS A 206 -21.52 -14.98 4.78
C HIS A 206 -22.78 -14.22 5.23
N ALA A 207 -23.01 -12.99 4.77
CA ALA A 207 -24.24 -12.25 5.09
C ALA A 207 -25.44 -12.71 4.24
N ALA A 208 -25.23 -13.13 2.99
CA ALA A 208 -26.29 -13.63 2.12
C ALA A 208 -26.69 -15.09 2.40
N ALA A 209 -25.80 -15.88 3.01
CA ALA A 209 -26.08 -17.29 3.33
C ALA A 209 -26.95 -17.48 4.59
N ALA A 210 -27.11 -16.44 5.42
CA ALA A 210 -27.88 -16.53 6.67
C ALA A 210 -29.41 -16.37 6.48
N GLN A 211 -29.90 -16.09 5.27
CA GLN A 211 -31.33 -15.97 4.97
C GLN A 211 -31.89 -17.11 4.08
N GLY A 212 -31.16 -18.22 3.90
CA GLY A 212 -31.58 -19.28 2.98
C GLY A 212 -31.21 -20.71 3.37
N ALA A 213 -31.03 -21.02 4.66
CA ALA A 213 -30.66 -22.37 5.09
C ALA A 213 -31.59 -22.92 6.18
N ALA A 214 -32.84 -23.15 5.81
CA ALA A 214 -33.60 -24.30 6.31
C ALA A 214 -33.68 -25.30 5.16
N GLU A 215 -33.44 -26.57 5.46
CA GLU A 215 -33.47 -27.74 4.54
C GLU A 215 -32.19 -27.99 3.72
N THR A 216 -31.25 -28.76 4.28
CA THR A 216 -31.06 -30.17 3.93
C THR A 216 -29.79 -30.73 4.57
N HIS A 217 -29.95 -31.87 5.22
CA HIS A 217 -28.90 -32.63 5.88
C HIS A 217 -28.19 -33.55 4.87
N THR A 218 -26.93 -33.89 5.19
CA THR A 218 -26.10 -35.01 4.70
C THR A 218 -25.43 -34.90 3.33
N LEU A 219 -24.10 -34.70 3.31
CA LEU A 219 -23.12 -35.76 2.99
C LEU A 219 -21.66 -35.25 3.05
N SER A 220 -20.93 -35.81 4.03
CA SER A 220 -19.52 -36.20 4.05
C SER A 220 -18.55 -35.70 2.97
N SER A 221 -17.50 -35.04 3.47
CA SER A 221 -16.06 -35.37 3.30
C SER A 221 -15.54 -35.69 1.89
N ARG A 222 -14.71 -34.78 1.36
CA ARG A 222 -13.42 -35.02 0.66
C ARG A 222 -13.06 -33.79 -0.17
N ARG A 223 -12.26 -32.87 0.38
CA ARG A 223 -11.40 -31.98 -0.43
C ARG A 223 -10.30 -31.34 0.41
N SER A 224 -9.48 -32.19 1.03
CA SER A 224 -8.14 -31.80 1.50
C SER A 224 -7.11 -32.56 0.66
N ARG A 225 -6.63 -31.90 -0.42
CA ARG A 225 -5.45 -32.19 -1.26
C ARG A 225 -5.59 -31.57 -2.65
N ARG A 226 -5.78 -30.25 -2.72
CA ARG A 226 -5.64 -29.48 -3.98
C ARG A 226 -5.17 -28.04 -3.78
N GLN A 227 -4.54 -27.73 -2.65
CA GLN A 227 -4.14 -26.35 -2.31
C GLN A 227 -2.71 -25.96 -2.72
N SER A 228 -1.98 -26.77 -3.49
CA SER A 228 -0.59 -26.46 -3.87
C SER A 228 -0.34 -26.34 -5.38
N LEU A 229 -1.38 -26.28 -6.21
CA LEU A 229 -1.25 -26.18 -7.67
C LEU A 229 -1.99 -24.99 -8.29
N ASP A 230 -2.79 -24.25 -7.53
CA ASP A 230 -3.56 -23.08 -8.01
C ASP A 230 -2.82 -21.74 -7.84
N GLU A 231 -1.66 -21.73 -7.18
CA GLU A 231 -0.86 -20.50 -6.97
C GLU A 231 -0.15 -20.02 -8.25
N TRP A 232 -0.07 -20.87 -9.28
CA TRP A 232 0.62 -20.57 -10.55
C TRP A 232 -0.31 -20.47 -11.78
N SER A 233 -1.60 -20.82 -11.66
CA SER A 233 -2.56 -20.74 -12.77
C SER A 233 -3.12 -19.33 -13.01
N GLU A 234 -3.07 -18.44 -12.01
CA GLU A 234 -3.58 -17.07 -12.11
C GLU A 234 -2.60 -16.06 -12.76
N LEU A 235 -1.37 -16.49 -13.07
CA LEU A 235 -0.40 -15.74 -13.89
C LEU A 235 -0.62 -15.95 -15.41
N SER A 236 -1.74 -16.54 -15.83
CA SER A 236 -2.03 -16.85 -17.23
C SER A 236 -2.25 -15.61 -18.12
N TRP A 237 -2.51 -14.44 -17.53
CA TRP A 237 -2.54 -13.14 -18.21
C TRP A 237 -1.14 -12.57 -18.55
N PHE A 238 -0.06 -13.29 -18.23
CA PHE A 238 1.33 -12.81 -18.25
C PHE A 238 2.29 -13.57 -19.21
N ARG A 239 1.84 -14.12 -20.35
CA ARG A 239 2.77 -14.77 -21.32
C ARG A 239 3.21 -13.86 -22.47
N PRO A 240 4.53 -13.57 -22.63
CA PRO A 240 5.15 -13.32 -23.93
C PRO A 240 5.51 -14.64 -24.62
N ARG A 241 5.51 -14.65 -25.97
CA ARG A 241 5.96 -15.80 -26.80
C ARG A 241 7.45 -16.10 -26.57
N PRO A 242 7.87 -17.38 -26.60
CA PRO A 242 9.28 -17.74 -26.46
C PRO A 242 10.05 -17.49 -27.76
N GLN A 243 11.23 -16.87 -27.65
CA GLN A 243 12.29 -16.94 -28.65
C GLN A 243 13.48 -17.71 -28.07
N ALA A 244 14.04 -18.58 -28.90
CA ALA A 244 15.09 -19.53 -28.58
C ALA A 244 16.46 -18.85 -28.40
N PHE A 245 17.27 -19.37 -27.47
CA PHE A 245 18.71 -19.10 -27.39
C PHE A 245 19.48 -20.41 -27.14
N HIS A 246 20.57 -20.57 -27.88
CA HIS A 246 21.55 -21.66 -27.79
C HIS A 246 22.71 -21.31 -26.81
N PRO A 247 23.49 -22.31 -26.33
CA PRO A 247 24.34 -22.18 -25.13
C PRO A 247 25.86 -22.10 -25.40
N ALA A 248 26.62 -21.60 -24.41
CA ALA A 248 28.06 -21.86 -24.15
C ALA A 248 28.33 -21.58 -22.65
N GLN A 249 28.74 -22.52 -21.78
CA GLN A 249 30.10 -23.10 -21.53
C GLN A 249 31.20 -22.04 -21.33
N GLY A 250 32.04 -21.97 -20.28
CA GLY A 250 32.34 -22.79 -19.09
C GLY A 250 33.34 -22.08 -18.13
N TYR A 251 33.57 -22.71 -16.96
CA TYR A 251 34.34 -22.37 -15.72
C TYR A 251 35.90 -22.45 -15.83
N PRO A 252 36.76 -22.42 -14.74
CA PRO A 252 36.66 -22.05 -13.29
C PRO A 252 37.88 -21.27 -12.66
N SER A 253 37.84 -21.10 -11.32
CA SER A 253 38.94 -21.15 -10.28
C SER A 253 39.20 -19.84 -9.50
N SER A 254 39.55 -19.76 -8.20
CA SER A 254 39.64 -20.67 -7.03
C SER A 254 40.09 -19.86 -5.78
N CYS A 255 39.73 -20.33 -4.56
CA CYS A 255 40.40 -20.16 -3.24
C CYS A 255 40.56 -18.75 -2.62
N ALA A 256 40.62 -18.50 -1.30
CA ALA A 256 40.34 -19.21 -0.04
C ALA A 256 40.53 -18.20 1.13
N SER A 257 40.05 -18.59 2.33
CA SER A 257 40.54 -18.25 3.69
C SER A 257 39.77 -17.22 4.55
N SER A 258 39.47 -17.71 5.77
CA SER A 258 39.03 -17.01 7.00
C SER A 258 40.20 -17.12 8.00
N PRO A 259 40.29 -16.31 9.09
CA PRO A 259 39.66 -16.72 10.37
C PRO A 259 39.23 -15.61 11.36
N ARG A 260 38.33 -16.03 12.29
CA ARG A 260 38.21 -15.72 13.74
C ARG A 260 37.61 -14.38 14.27
N ALA A 261 36.38 -14.53 14.79
CA ALA A 261 35.90 -14.40 16.18
C ALA A 261 36.32 -13.22 17.10
N ALA A 262 35.31 -12.54 17.66
CA ALA A 262 35.25 -12.07 19.06
C ALA A 262 33.78 -11.90 19.54
N GLU A 263 33.48 -12.54 20.68
CA GLU A 263 32.35 -12.35 21.63
C GLU A 263 32.45 -10.96 22.32
N ALA A 264 31.52 -10.37 23.08
CA ALA A 264 30.13 -10.54 23.52
C ALA A 264 29.76 -9.22 24.26
N ARG A 265 28.46 -8.91 24.44
CA ARG A 265 27.86 -8.57 25.76
C ARG A 265 26.36 -8.25 25.67
N VAL A 266 25.67 -8.89 26.60
CA VAL A 266 24.26 -8.80 27.01
C VAL A 266 24.05 -7.57 27.89
N TRP A 267 22.92 -6.88 27.74
CA TRP A 267 22.22 -6.16 28.80
C TRP A 267 20.75 -6.56 28.77
N GLU A 268 20.26 -7.03 29.92
CA GLU A 268 18.89 -7.44 30.25
C GLU A 268 18.13 -6.32 31.00
N ASP A 269 16.82 -6.55 31.09
CA ASP A 269 15.77 -5.92 31.91
C ASP A 269 15.23 -4.56 31.44
N GLY A 270 13.93 -4.36 31.17
CA GLY A 270 12.73 -5.14 31.51
C GLY A 270 11.77 -4.28 32.36
N LYS A 271 10.46 -4.31 32.01
CA LYS A 271 9.27 -3.70 32.68
C LYS A 271 8.96 -2.25 32.21
N ASP A 272 7.76 -1.85 31.79
CA ASP A 272 6.41 -2.43 31.88
C ASP A 272 5.55 -2.03 30.67
N VAL A 273 4.92 -3.05 30.09
CA VAL A 273 3.75 -2.98 29.21
C VAL A 273 2.54 -2.87 30.13
N ALA A 274 1.97 -1.67 30.29
CA ALA A 274 0.57 -1.45 30.71
C ALA A 274 0.28 0.05 30.91
N ILE A 275 -0.09 0.79 29.86
CA ILE A 275 -1.24 1.73 29.86
C ILE A 275 -1.76 1.80 28.42
N ALA A 276 -2.40 0.71 27.98
CA ALA A 276 -3.51 0.87 27.04
C ALA A 276 -4.67 1.51 27.83
N LEU A 277 -5.45 2.36 27.15
CA LEU A 277 -6.75 2.90 27.59
C LEU A 277 -6.71 4.07 28.57
N THR A 278 -6.44 5.27 28.05
CA THR A 278 -7.29 6.42 28.36
C THR A 278 -7.23 7.40 27.19
N SER A 279 -8.39 7.67 26.58
CA SER A 279 -8.65 8.74 25.60
C SER A 279 -8.55 8.38 24.10
N CYS A 280 -9.36 7.40 23.68
CA CYS A 280 -10.28 7.67 22.57
C CYS A 280 -11.13 8.89 22.93
N PHE A 281 -10.64 10.11 22.72
CA PHE A 281 -11.44 11.32 22.75
C PHE A 281 -10.76 12.38 21.88
N LEU A 282 -11.38 12.59 20.72
CA LEU A 282 -11.45 13.83 19.94
C LEU A 282 -10.21 14.41 19.24
N CYS A 283 -10.41 14.59 17.93
CA CYS A 283 -9.92 15.71 17.12
C CYS A 283 -8.45 15.69 16.67
N ILE A 284 -8.13 14.80 15.75
CA ILE A 284 -7.20 15.15 14.67
C ILE A 284 -8.00 14.98 13.37
N LEU A 285 -8.23 16.10 12.66
CA LEU A 285 -8.92 16.24 11.36
C LEU A 285 -10.43 16.59 11.32
N VAL A 286 -10.95 17.45 12.21
CA VAL A 286 -12.17 18.23 11.88
C VAL A 286 -12.00 19.71 12.31
N PRO A 287 -12.30 20.70 11.45
CA PRO A 287 -12.18 22.12 11.79
C PRO A 287 -13.08 22.53 12.98
N PRO A 288 -12.68 23.53 13.80
CA PRO A 288 -13.42 23.98 14.99
C PRO A 288 -14.89 24.41 14.76
N GLY A 289 -15.30 24.63 13.51
CA GLY A 289 -16.66 25.07 13.16
C GLY A 289 -17.72 23.96 13.06
N TRP A 290 -17.35 22.67 13.10
CA TRP A 290 -18.29 21.56 12.85
C TRP A 290 -18.92 20.97 14.12
N VAL A 291 -18.32 21.20 15.29
CA VAL A 291 -18.80 20.64 16.58
C VAL A 291 -19.97 21.45 17.15
N LEU A 292 -20.11 22.74 16.79
CA LEU A 292 -21.18 23.60 17.34
C LEU A 292 -22.52 23.48 16.59
N SER A 293 -22.54 23.08 15.32
CA SER A 293 -23.77 22.96 14.53
C SER A 293 -24.57 21.68 14.80
N ASN A 294 -23.95 20.63 15.36
CA ASN A 294 -24.61 19.36 15.65
C ASN A 294 -24.99 19.15 17.13
N LEU A 295 -24.56 20.03 18.04
CA LEU A 295 -24.99 19.97 19.44
C LEU A 295 -26.38 20.57 19.67
N GLU A 296 -26.80 21.55 18.84
CA GLU A 296 -28.14 22.17 18.96
C GLU A 296 -29.26 21.25 18.46
N SER A 297 -28.99 20.34 17.52
CA SER A 297 -30.00 19.36 17.07
C SER A 297 -30.27 18.24 18.09
N TYR A 298 -29.30 17.91 18.95
CA TYR A 298 -29.47 16.85 19.95
C TYR A 298 -30.20 17.30 21.23
N LYS A 299 -30.32 18.61 21.49
CA LYS A 299 -31.05 19.15 22.64
C LYS A 299 -32.55 19.36 22.42
N LYS A 300 -33.08 19.05 21.24
CA LYS A 300 -34.50 19.29 20.88
C LYS A 300 -35.36 18.03 20.76
N ARG A 301 -34.85 16.87 21.18
CA ARG A 301 -35.61 15.62 21.33
C ARG A 301 -35.27 14.95 22.67
N GLU A 302 -35.62 15.63 23.75
CA GLU A 302 -36.07 15.01 25.00
C GLU A 302 -37.26 15.84 25.52
#